data_AF-A0A3M1CCX9-F1
#
_entry.id   AF-A0A3M1CCX9-F1
#
_cell.length_a   1.000
_cell.length_b   1.000
_cell.length_c   1.000
_cell.angle_alpha   90.00
_cell.angle_beta   90.00
_cell.angle_gamma   90.00
#
_symmetry.space_group_name_H-M   'P 1'
#
loop_
_entity.id
_entity.type
_entity.pdbx_description
1 polymer ?
#
loop_
_entity_poly.entity_id
_entity_poly.type
_entity_poly.pdbx_seq_one_letter_code
_entity_poly.pdbx_strand_id
1 'polypeptide(L)'
;YPTLMRFGPPDSESPHSADAIKWRIKRETNDQLRQKFVNQTVPQAEFIGLKIPDPNFKWNEEKKGYGFPPPDWEEFKRVISGNGPCNKERLAARIKAHEEGKWVREAAQAYAQKHKKELLVS
;
A
#
# COMPACT_ATOMS: atom_id res chain seq x y z
N TYR A 1 -10.14 -7.48 5.49
CA TYR A 1 -9.81 -7.74 4.07
C TYR A 1 -8.99 -6.66 3.38
N PRO A 2 -9.30 -5.35 3.46
CA PRO A 2 -8.50 -4.32 2.76
C PRO A 2 -7.00 -4.36 3.09
N THR A 3 -6.63 -4.69 4.32
CA THR A 3 -5.23 -4.87 4.74
C THR A 3 -4.52 -6.01 4.00
N LEU A 4 -5.23 -7.09 3.65
CA LEU A 4 -4.67 -8.21 2.89
C LEU A 4 -4.46 -7.88 1.41
N MET A 5 -5.30 -7.01 0.86
CA MET A 5 -5.19 -6.52 -0.52
C MET A 5 -3.98 -5.59 -0.73
N ARG A 6 -3.42 -5.03 0.35
CA ARG A 6 -2.21 -4.19 0.31
C ARG A 6 -0.99 -4.91 -0.28
N PHE A 7 -0.92 -6.22 -0.12
CA PHE A 7 0.19 -7.03 -0.66
C PHE A 7 0.11 -7.22 -2.18
N GLY A 8 -0.98 -6.76 -2.81
CA GLY A 8 -1.19 -6.85 -4.26
C GLY A 8 -2.03 -8.07 -4.66
N PRO A 9 -2.22 -8.25 -5.98
CA PRO A 9 -3.00 -9.36 -6.54
C PRO A 9 -2.36 -10.72 -6.22
N PRO A 10 -3.09 -11.83 -6.45
CA PRO A 10 -2.53 -13.18 -6.44
C PRO A 10 -1.28 -13.28 -7.29
N ASP A 11 -0.38 -14.20 -6.93
CA ASP A 11 0.86 -14.39 -7.70
C ASP A 11 0.59 -14.76 -9.17
N SER A 12 -0.51 -15.48 -9.44
CA SER A 12 -0.97 -15.84 -10.79
C SER A 12 -1.42 -14.66 -11.65
N GLU A 13 -1.82 -13.55 -11.03
CA GLU A 13 -2.33 -12.35 -11.70
C GLU A 13 -1.35 -11.16 -11.58
N SER A 14 -0.11 -11.41 -11.18
CA SER A 14 0.90 -10.37 -10.98
C SER A 14 1.90 -10.33 -12.15
N PRO A 15 1.63 -9.54 -13.22
CA PRO A 15 2.42 -9.56 -14.45
C PRO A 15 3.89 -9.14 -14.25
N HIS A 16 4.17 -8.33 -13.23
CA HIS A 16 5.52 -7.84 -12.93
C HIS A 16 6.29 -8.69 -11.92
N SER A 17 5.68 -9.76 -11.37
CA SER A 17 6.33 -10.56 -10.32
C SER A 17 7.58 -11.29 -10.81
N ALA A 18 7.57 -11.84 -12.02
CA ALA A 18 8.71 -12.61 -12.55
C ALA A 18 9.98 -11.75 -12.68
N ASP A 19 9.88 -10.59 -13.33
CA ASP A 19 11.01 -9.68 -13.52
C ASP A 19 11.44 -9.04 -12.19
N ALA A 20 10.49 -8.66 -11.34
CA ALA A 20 10.80 -8.07 -10.04
C ALA A 20 11.55 -9.05 -9.12
N ILE A 21 11.23 -10.34 -9.17
CA ILE A 21 11.97 -11.38 -8.43
C ILE A 21 13.34 -11.62 -9.06
N LYS A 22 13.40 -11.72 -10.40
CA LYS A 22 14.65 -11.91 -11.14
C LYS A 22 15.68 -10.82 -10.84
N TRP A 23 15.24 -9.56 -10.77
CA TRP A 23 16.09 -8.41 -10.45
C TRP A 23 16.20 -8.11 -8.95
N ARG A 24 15.65 -8.98 -8.09
CA ARG A 24 15.66 -8.84 -6.62
C ARG A 24 15.03 -7.53 -6.12
N ILE A 25 14.14 -6.94 -6.90
CA ILE A 25 13.26 -5.84 -6.48
C ILE A 25 12.23 -6.38 -5.49
N LYS A 26 11.69 -7.58 -5.75
CA LYS A 26 10.89 -8.37 -4.80
C LYS A 26 11.71 -9.57 -4.32
N ARG A 27 11.71 -9.83 -3.00
CA ARG A 27 12.39 -11.00 -2.40
C ARG A 27 11.44 -12.13 -2.04
N GLU A 28 10.19 -11.79 -1.72
CA GLU A 28 9.08 -12.71 -1.41
C GLU A 28 7.92 -12.34 -2.34
N THR A 29 7.08 -13.33 -2.68
CA THR A 29 5.91 -13.11 -3.53
C THR A 29 4.77 -12.40 -2.78
N ASN A 30 3.74 -11.96 -3.49
CA ASN A 30 2.62 -11.25 -2.86
C ASN A 30 1.89 -12.20 -1.90
N ASP A 31 1.67 -13.45 -2.32
CA ASP A 31 0.95 -14.44 -1.52
C ASP A 31 1.78 -14.91 -0.32
N GLN A 32 3.10 -15.04 -0.47
CA GLN A 32 4.01 -15.34 0.65
C GLN A 32 3.96 -14.26 1.73
N LEU A 33 4.04 -12.98 1.33
CA LEU A 33 3.96 -11.86 2.26
C LEU A 33 2.59 -11.80 2.95
N ARG A 34 1.51 -12.05 2.21
CA ARG A 34 0.15 -12.09 2.76
C ARG A 34 -0.01 -13.21 3.78
N GLN A 35 0.48 -14.41 3.49
CA GLN A 35 0.43 -15.56 4.40
C GLN A 35 1.21 -15.26 5.69
N LYS A 36 2.42 -14.72 5.56
CA LYS A 36 3.27 -14.34 6.69
C LYS A 36 2.60 -13.31 7.59
N PHE A 37 1.96 -12.30 6.98
CA PHE A 37 1.19 -11.29 7.70
C PHE A 37 0.06 -11.93 8.50
N VAL A 38 -0.78 -12.78 7.89
CA VAL A 38 -1.88 -13.44 8.61
C VAL A 38 -1.35 -14.29 9.77
N ASN A 39 -0.29 -15.06 9.54
CA ASN A 39 0.31 -15.91 10.58
C ASN A 39 0.82 -15.13 11.80
N GLN A 40 1.26 -13.88 11.60
CA GLN A 40 1.74 -13.02 12.68
C GLN A 40 0.60 -12.21 13.33
N THR A 41 -0.34 -11.72 12.52
CA THR A 41 -1.38 -10.81 12.98
C THR A 41 -2.52 -11.50 13.69
N VAL A 42 -2.88 -12.74 13.35
CA VAL A 42 -3.95 -13.45 14.07
C VAL A 42 -3.60 -13.67 15.55
N PRO A 43 -2.41 -14.22 15.91
CA PRO A 43 -2.02 -14.34 17.32
C PRO A 43 -1.90 -12.98 18.03
N GLN A 44 -1.44 -11.94 17.32
CA GLN A 44 -1.38 -10.59 17.88
C GLN A 44 -2.77 -10.06 18.22
N ALA A 45 -3.76 -10.25 17.34
CA ALA A 45 -5.14 -9.83 17.56
C ALA A 45 -5.76 -10.57 18.75
N GLU A 46 -5.55 -11.89 18.84
CA GLU A 46 -6.01 -12.71 19.96
C GLU A 46 -5.38 -12.26 21.29
N PHE A 47 -4.08 -11.95 21.28
CA PHE A 47 -3.36 -11.48 22.46
C PHE A 47 -3.92 -10.17 23.02
N ILE A 48 -4.38 -9.26 22.16
CA ILE A 48 -5.02 -7.99 22.57
C ILE A 48 -6.53 -8.10 22.75
N GLY A 49 -7.10 -9.31 22.71
CA GLY A 49 -8.52 -9.57 22.90
C GLY A 49 -9.42 -9.15 21.73
N LEU A 50 -8.85 -8.93 20.54
CA LEU A 50 -9.61 -8.66 19.32
C LEU A 50 -10.00 -9.96 18.61
N LYS A 51 -11.19 -9.95 18.02
CA LYS A 51 -11.68 -11.03 17.17
C LYS A 51 -11.54 -10.66 15.71
N ILE A 52 -10.97 -11.57 14.92
CA ILE A 52 -10.94 -11.42 13.45
C ILE A 52 -12.37 -11.52 12.92
N PRO A 53 -12.84 -10.58 12.07
CA PRO A 53 -14.22 -10.51 11.60
C PRO A 53 -14.53 -11.55 10.50
N ASP A 54 -13.92 -12.73 10.58
CA ASP A 54 -14.17 -13.86 9.69
C ASP A 54 -13.79 -15.18 10.40
N PRO A 55 -14.74 -16.11 10.58
CA PRO A 55 -14.49 -17.39 11.25
C PRO A 55 -13.60 -18.36 10.47
N ASN A 56 -13.30 -18.09 9.20
CA ASN A 56 -12.47 -18.96 8.36
C ASN A 56 -10.97 -18.80 8.62
N PHE A 57 -10.56 -17.82 9.44
CA PHE A 57 -9.17 -17.66 9.90
C PHE A 57 -8.86 -18.71 10.96
N LYS A 58 -8.41 -19.88 10.53
CA LYS A 58 -8.16 -21.03 11.40
C LYS A 58 -6.75 -21.56 11.24
N TRP A 59 -6.12 -21.92 12.35
CA TRP A 59 -4.86 -22.62 12.33
C TRP A 59 -5.00 -23.96 11.61
N ASN A 60 -4.09 -24.26 10.69
CA ASN A 60 -3.97 -25.53 10.01
C ASN A 60 -2.63 -26.16 10.39
N GLU A 61 -2.69 -27.28 11.12
CA GLU A 61 -1.52 -28.00 11.62
C GLU A 61 -0.62 -28.55 10.50
N GLU A 62 -1.20 -29.03 9.40
CA GLU A 62 -0.44 -29.58 8.27
C GLU A 62 0.38 -28.50 7.55
N LYS A 63 -0.21 -27.30 7.40
CA LYS A 63 0.42 -26.15 6.74
C LYS A 63 1.28 -25.32 7.70
N LYS A 64 1.23 -25.59 9.01
CA LYS A 64 1.83 -24.78 10.08
C LYS A 64 1.53 -23.29 9.90
N GLY A 65 0.28 -22.97 9.61
CA GLY A 65 -0.15 -21.61 9.27
C GLY A 65 -1.66 -21.46 9.29
N TYR A 66 -2.12 -20.21 9.30
CA TYR A 66 -3.54 -19.91 9.25
C TYR A 66 -4.08 -20.03 7.82
N GLY A 67 -5.13 -20.83 7.65
CA GLY A 67 -5.97 -20.76 6.47
C GLY A 67 -6.82 -19.49 6.50
N PHE A 68 -6.99 -18.84 5.35
CA PHE A 68 -7.89 -17.70 5.19
C PHE A 68 -8.45 -17.71 3.76
N PRO A 69 -9.69 -17.25 3.57
CA PRO A 69 -10.29 -17.15 2.24
C PRO A 69 -9.65 -16.02 1.42
N PRO A 70 -9.71 -16.10 0.09
CA PRO A 70 -9.20 -15.04 -0.77
C PRO A 70 -9.98 -13.74 -0.54
N PRO A 71 -9.31 -12.57 -0.57
CA PRO A 71 -9.98 -11.28 -0.64
C PRO A 71 -10.89 -11.15 -1.88
N ASP A 72 -11.85 -10.24 -1.81
CA ASP A 72 -12.64 -9.84 -2.99
C ASP A 72 -11.73 -9.12 -4.01
N TRP A 73 -11.32 -9.85 -5.03
CA TRP A 73 -10.45 -9.33 -6.09
C TRP A 73 -11.15 -8.35 -7.03
N GLU A 74 -12.48 -8.39 -7.13
CA GLU A 74 -13.24 -7.42 -7.92
C GLU A 74 -13.35 -6.07 -7.19
N GLU A 75 -13.55 -6.10 -5.86
CA GLU A 75 -13.37 -4.91 -5.03
C GLU A 75 -11.95 -4.35 -5.17
N PHE A 76 -10.92 -5.20 -5.09
CA PHE A 76 -9.53 -4.76 -5.24
C PHE A 76 -9.30 -4.02 -6.57
N LYS A 77 -9.69 -4.62 -7.71
CA LYS A 77 -9.57 -4.02 -9.05
C LYS A 77 -10.30 -2.68 -9.13
N ARG A 78 -11.51 -2.60 -8.59
CA ARG A 78 -12.31 -1.36 -8.55
C ARG A 78 -11.62 -0.25 -7.74
N VAL A 79 -11.04 -0.58 -6.58
CA VAL A 79 -10.37 0.41 -5.72
C VAL A 79 -9.09 0.93 -6.36
N ILE A 80 -8.25 0.06 -6.92
CA ILE A 80 -7.00 0.48 -7.56
C ILE A 80 -7.25 1.27 -8.85
N SER A 81 -8.37 1.04 -9.54
CA SER A 81 -8.78 1.79 -10.72
C SER A 81 -9.38 3.17 -10.41
N GLY A 82 -9.37 3.60 -9.14
CA GLY A 82 -9.88 4.92 -8.75
C GLY A 82 -11.35 4.96 -8.33
N ASN A 83 -12.04 3.82 -8.27
CA ASN A 83 -13.48 3.73 -7.95
C ASN A 83 -13.73 3.15 -6.55
N GLY A 84 -12.80 3.35 -5.61
CA GLY A 84 -12.98 3.01 -4.20
C GLY A 84 -13.61 4.13 -3.38
N PRO A 85 -13.85 3.89 -2.09
CA PRO A 85 -14.70 4.74 -1.23
C PRO A 85 -14.14 6.14 -0.97
N CYS A 86 -12.83 6.35 -1.11
CA CYS A 86 -12.19 7.64 -0.83
C CYS A 86 -11.23 8.10 -1.93
N ASN A 87 -11.27 7.48 -3.12
CA ASN A 87 -10.28 7.76 -4.17
C ASN A 87 -10.40 9.19 -4.69
N LYS A 88 -11.63 9.63 -4.96
CA LYS A 88 -11.93 10.98 -5.46
C LYS A 88 -11.55 12.05 -4.43
N GLU A 89 -11.93 11.84 -3.17
CA GLU A 89 -11.67 12.75 -2.06
C GLU A 89 -10.17 12.87 -1.79
N ARG A 90 -9.42 11.75 -1.79
CA ARG A 90 -7.96 11.75 -1.61
C ARG A 90 -7.26 12.53 -2.72
N LEU A 91 -7.64 12.28 -3.97
CA LEU A 91 -7.04 12.97 -5.11
C LEU A 91 -7.40 14.46 -5.12
N ALA A 92 -8.67 14.79 -4.87
CA ALA A 92 -9.14 16.17 -4.77
C ALA A 92 -8.42 16.94 -3.66
N ALA A 93 -8.27 16.36 -2.47
CA ALA A 93 -7.52 16.97 -1.38
C ALA A 93 -6.05 17.22 -1.75
N ARG A 94 -5.41 16.27 -2.46
CA ARG A 94 -4.02 16.41 -2.90
C ARG A 94 -3.86 17.47 -3.99
N ILE A 95 -4.76 17.49 -4.98
CA ILE A 95 -4.79 18.50 -6.04
C ILE A 95 -5.01 19.87 -5.41
N LYS A 96 -6.01 20.03 -4.55
CA LYS A 96 -6.30 21.29 -3.86
C LYS A 96 -5.08 21.81 -3.10
N ALA A 97 -4.46 20.98 -2.27
CA ALA A 97 -3.26 21.37 -1.53
C ALA A 97 -2.08 21.74 -2.46
N HIS A 98 -1.98 21.08 -3.63
CA HIS A 98 -0.97 21.43 -4.62
C HIS A 98 -1.28 22.78 -5.28
N GLU A 99 -2.48 22.99 -5.79
CA GLU A 99 -2.86 24.23 -6.47
C GLU A 99 -2.84 25.44 -5.54
N GLU A 100 -3.46 25.34 -4.37
CA GLU A 100 -3.50 26.44 -3.39
C GLU A 100 -2.10 26.73 -2.81
N GLY A 101 -1.23 25.72 -2.73
CA GLY A 101 0.16 25.89 -2.31
C GLY A 101 1.10 26.39 -3.40
N LYS A 102 0.61 26.70 -4.62
CA LYS A 102 1.45 27.10 -5.76
C LYS A 102 2.28 28.34 -5.46
N TRP A 103 1.67 29.38 -4.91
CA TRP A 103 2.36 30.63 -4.59
C TRP A 103 3.51 30.43 -3.59
N VAL A 104 3.37 29.50 -2.63
CA VAL A 104 4.43 29.20 -1.65
C VAL A 104 5.64 28.60 -2.37
N ARG A 105 5.40 27.67 -3.31
CA ARG A 105 6.47 27.06 -4.10
C ARG A 105 7.16 28.09 -4.97
N GLU A 106 6.41 28.98 -5.60
CA GLU A 106 6.95 30.08 -6.43
C GLU A 106 7.75 31.08 -5.59
N ALA A 107 7.24 31.45 -4.41
CA ALA A 107 7.95 32.34 -3.49
C ALA A 107 9.26 31.71 -3.00
N ALA A 108 9.24 30.43 -2.60
CA ALA A 108 10.45 29.71 -2.19
C ALA A 108 11.48 29.63 -3.32
N GLN A 109 11.04 29.38 -4.56
CA GLN A 109 11.92 29.37 -5.73
C GLN A 109 12.51 30.75 -6.00
N ALA A 110 11.71 31.82 -5.99
CA ALA A 110 12.19 33.18 -6.21
C ALA A 110 13.21 33.62 -5.16
N TYR A 111 12.95 33.30 -3.88
CA TYR A 111 13.87 33.55 -2.78
C TYR A 111 15.21 32.82 -2.97
N ALA A 112 15.16 31.52 -3.29
CA ALA A 112 16.37 30.73 -3.55
C ALA A 112 17.18 31.29 -4.73
N GLN A 113 16.53 31.75 -5.80
CA GLN A 113 17.22 32.35 -6.94
C GLN A 113 17.88 33.69 -6.59
N LYS A 114 17.24 34.51 -5.76
CA LYS A 114 17.83 35.76 -5.27
C LYS A 114 19.13 35.48 -4.51
N HIS A 115 19.10 34.58 -3.53
CA HIS A 115 20.28 34.24 -2.74
C HIS A 115 21.39 33.58 -3.55
N LYS A 116 21.04 32.74 -4.53
CA LYS A 116 22.02 32.17 -5.45
C LYS A 116 22.73 33.26 -6.26
N LYS A 117 22.02 34.29 -6.71
CA LYS A 117 22.61 35.43 -7.41
C LYS A 117 23.53 36.24 -6.49
N GLU A 118 23.11 36.51 -5.25
CA GLU A 118 23.95 37.22 -4.26
C GLU A 118 25.27 36.48 -4.00
N LEU A 119 25.23 35.15 -3.84
CA LEU A 119 26.42 34.32 -3.66
C LEU A 119 27.36 34.27 -4.88
N LEU A 120 26.83 34.47 -6.10
CA LEU A 120 27.63 34.46 -7.33
C LEU A 120 28.27 35.83 -7.63
N VAL A 121 27.83 36.87 -6.93
CA VAL A 121 28.33 38.25 -7.08
C VAL A 121 29.31 38.63 -5.96
N SER A 122 29.37 37.84 -4.87
CA SER A 122 30.38 37.90 -3.80
C SER A 122 31.60 37.04 -4.11
#